data_AF-V8N4S4-F1
#
_entry.id   AF-V8N4S4-F1
#
_cell.length_a   1.000
_cell.length_b   1.000
_cell.length_c   1.000
_cell.angle_alpha   90.00
_cell.angle_beta   90.00
_cell.angle_gamma   90.00
#
_symmetry.space_group_name_H-M   'P 1'
#
loop_
_entity.id
_entity.type
_entity.pdbx_description
1 polymer ?
#
loop_
_entity_poly.entity_id
_entity_poly.type
_entity_poly.pdbx_seq_one_letter_code
_entity_poly.pdbx_strand_id
1 'polypeptide(L)'
;MISRTLGPEFGGSIGLMFYLANVCACGVYVLGLVEAILDVFGADGSEPPGLKTLPQGYLYSFLYSSLVLLLCLLVCLVGAQIYSRAAFFIFLLVNLVLVTIFVSFFTVSPREITVSHGGNQTFNASFTGFNISTLRDNMYAMYSRDYTTNNMMSFATVFAVMFNGCTGIMAGSNMSGQELHLREVSGYR
;
A
#
# COMPACT_ATOMS: atom_id res chain seq x y z
N MET A 1 -4.62 -24.58 11.09
CA MET A 1 -5.56 -24.40 12.23
C MET A 1 -7.02 -24.45 11.78
N ILE A 2 -7.46 -23.66 10.80
CA ILE A 2 -8.88 -23.57 10.38
C ILE A 2 -9.46 -24.91 9.85
N SER A 3 -8.72 -25.66 9.03
CA SER A 3 -9.18 -26.95 8.48
C SER A 3 -9.37 -28.04 9.54
N ARG A 4 -8.69 -27.97 10.69
CA ARG A 4 -8.87 -28.93 11.80
C ARG A 4 -10.12 -28.64 12.64
N THR A 5 -10.62 -27.39 12.64
CA THR A 5 -11.80 -26.98 13.42
C THR A 5 -13.09 -26.94 12.61
N LEU A 6 -13.02 -26.64 11.30
CA LEU A 6 -14.21 -26.50 10.44
C LEU A 6 -14.46 -27.70 9.51
N GLY A 7 -13.56 -28.67 9.48
CA GLY A 7 -13.61 -29.82 8.57
C GLY A 7 -12.94 -29.53 7.21
N PRO A 8 -12.62 -30.58 6.44
CA PRO A 8 -11.88 -30.47 5.18
C PRO A 8 -12.67 -29.69 4.10
N GLU A 9 -13.99 -29.83 4.06
CA GLU A 9 -14.89 -29.13 3.12
C GLU A 9 -14.81 -27.59 3.27
N PHE A 10 -14.98 -27.11 4.50
CA PHE A 10 -14.98 -25.67 4.81
C PHE A 10 -13.56 -25.10 4.83
N GLY A 11 -12.57 -25.88 5.29
CA GLY A 11 -11.17 -25.46 5.26
C GLY A 11 -10.64 -25.26 3.84
N GLY A 12 -11.01 -26.13 2.90
CA GLY A 12 -10.56 -26.05 1.50
C GLY A 12 -11.14 -24.86 0.75
N SER A 13 -12.45 -24.62 0.87
CA SER A 13 -13.14 -23.51 0.22
C SER A 13 -12.68 -22.14 0.72
N ILE A 14 -12.58 -21.97 2.05
CA ILE A 14 -12.07 -20.73 2.67
C ILE A 14 -10.59 -20.52 2.29
N GLY A 15 -9.79 -21.59 2.28
CA GLY A 15 -8.38 -21.54 1.90
C GLY A 15 -8.16 -21.06 0.46
N LEU A 16 -8.96 -21.55 -0.49
CA LEU A 16 -8.87 -21.13 -1.90
C LEU A 16 -9.23 -19.65 -2.08
N MET A 17 -10.30 -19.19 -1.42
CA MET A 17 -10.70 -17.78 -1.46
C MET A 17 -9.62 -16.87 -0.87
N PHE A 18 -9.03 -17.28 0.25
CA PHE A 18 -7.94 -16.52 0.88
C PHE A 18 -6.68 -16.50 0.02
N TYR A 19 -6.34 -17.61 -0.65
CA TYR A 19 -5.22 -17.67 -1.59
C TYR A 19 -5.41 -16.68 -2.74
N LEU A 20 -6.58 -16.70 -3.40
CA LEU A 20 -6.90 -15.76 -4.48
C LEU A 20 -6.87 -14.30 -4.01
N ALA A 21 -7.39 -14.01 -2.82
CA ALA A 21 -7.33 -12.67 -2.24
C ALA A 21 -5.88 -12.18 -2.06
N ASN A 22 -4.98 -13.03 -1.55
CA ASN A 22 -3.57 -12.68 -1.40
C ASN A 22 -2.87 -12.45 -2.75
N VAL A 23 -3.20 -13.24 -3.78
CA VAL A 23 -2.65 -13.04 -5.13
C VAL A 23 -3.07 -11.70 -5.70
N CYS A 24 -4.36 -11.33 -5.57
CA CYS A 24 -4.85 -10.02 -6.00
C CYS A 24 -4.22 -8.88 -5.20
N ALA A 25 -4.04 -9.04 -3.88
CA ALA A 25 -3.39 -8.05 -3.03
C ALA A 25 -1.94 -7.76 -3.45
N CYS A 26 -1.17 -8.81 -3.77
CA CYS A 26 0.19 -8.66 -4.32
C CYS A 26 0.19 -7.82 -5.61
N GLY A 27 -0.80 -8.02 -6.48
CA GLY A 27 -0.96 -7.21 -7.70
C GLY A 27 -1.18 -5.73 -7.40
N VAL A 28 -2.07 -5.41 -6.46
CA VAL A 28 -2.35 -4.02 -6.06
C VAL A 28 -1.13 -3.35 -5.44
N TYR A 29 -0.34 -4.06 -4.61
CA TYR A 29 0.88 -3.49 -4.01
C TYR A 29 1.94 -3.16 -5.05
N VAL A 30 2.15 -4.01 -6.05
CA VAL A 30 3.12 -3.74 -7.12
C VAL A 30 2.65 -2.60 -8.02
N LEU A 31 1.36 -2.55 -8.35
CA LEU A 31 0.80 -1.45 -9.14
C LEU A 31 0.97 -0.09 -8.43
N GLY A 32 0.66 -0.03 -7.13
CA GLY A 32 0.86 1.19 -6.34
C GLY A 32 2.32 1.62 -6.25
N LEU A 33 3.26 0.66 -6.18
CA LEU A 33 4.70 0.97 -6.22
C LEU A 33 5.11 1.57 -7.57
N VAL A 34 4.66 0.99 -8.69
CA VAL A 34 4.98 1.51 -10.02
C VAL A 34 4.36 2.88 -10.26
N GLU A 35 3.14 3.11 -9.81
CA GLU A 35 2.48 4.42 -9.87
C GLU A 35 3.30 5.49 -9.11
N ALA A 36 3.73 5.20 -7.89
CA ALA A 36 4.58 6.12 -7.11
C ALA A 36 5.94 6.39 -7.80
N ILE A 37 6.54 5.38 -8.43
CA ILE A 37 7.79 5.56 -9.21
C ILE A 37 7.53 6.46 -10.43
N LEU A 38 6.43 6.24 -11.14
CA LEU A 38 6.07 7.04 -12.32
C LEU A 38 5.66 8.47 -11.98
N ASP A 39 5.11 8.72 -10.79
CA ASP A 39 4.83 10.07 -10.31
C ASP A 39 6.15 10.84 -10.04
N VAL A 40 7.09 10.19 -9.34
CA VAL A 40 8.39 10.78 -9.02
C VAL A 40 9.29 10.95 -10.25
N PHE A 41 9.30 9.99 -11.18
CA PHE A 41 10.26 9.95 -12.31
C PHE A 41 9.64 10.12 -13.71
N GLY A 42 8.32 10.13 -13.84
CA GLY A 42 7.62 10.25 -15.13
C GLY A 42 7.51 11.71 -15.58
N ALA A 43 7.78 11.95 -16.86
CA ALA A 43 7.78 13.29 -17.44
C ALA A 43 6.35 13.79 -17.68
N ASP A 44 5.89 14.75 -16.87
CA ASP A 44 4.85 15.68 -17.32
C ASP A 44 5.51 16.61 -18.34
N GLY A 45 4.97 16.70 -19.55
CA GLY A 45 5.56 17.40 -20.70
C GLY A 45 5.68 18.93 -20.59
N SER A 46 5.99 19.48 -19.41
CA SER A 46 6.05 20.92 -19.14
C SER A 46 7.36 21.42 -18.48
N GLU A 47 8.39 20.58 -18.28
CA GLU A 47 9.69 20.99 -17.70
C GLU A 47 10.89 20.40 -18.51
N PRO A 48 12.05 21.10 -18.59
CA PRO A 48 13.11 20.86 -19.58
C PRO A 48 13.81 19.48 -19.49
N PRO A 49 14.47 19.04 -20.58
CA PRO A 49 14.99 17.68 -20.74
C PRO A 49 16.26 17.49 -19.92
N GLY A 50 16.24 16.56 -18.96
CA GLY A 50 17.46 16.17 -18.26
C GLY A 50 17.33 15.04 -17.25
N LEU A 51 16.21 14.91 -16.54
CA LEU A 51 16.08 13.91 -15.46
C LEU A 51 14.80 13.05 -15.44
N LYS A 52 13.74 13.40 -16.18
CA LYS A 52 12.53 12.57 -16.31
C LYS A 52 12.45 12.01 -17.76
N THR A 53 12.82 10.74 -17.94
CA THR A 53 12.98 10.09 -19.26
C THR A 53 12.13 8.82 -19.41
N LEU A 54 11.32 8.44 -18.42
CA LEU A 54 10.49 7.25 -18.55
C LEU A 54 9.26 7.55 -19.43
N PRO A 55 9.08 6.86 -20.57
CA PRO A 55 7.90 6.99 -21.40
C PRO A 55 6.68 6.48 -20.62
N GLN A 56 5.71 7.37 -20.39
CA GLN A 56 4.44 6.99 -19.77
C GLN A 56 3.51 6.38 -20.82
N GLY A 57 2.98 5.20 -20.51
CA GLY A 57 1.96 4.53 -21.31
C GLY A 57 1.48 3.27 -20.61
N TYR A 58 0.23 2.87 -20.85
CA TYR A 58 -0.39 1.71 -20.20
C TYR A 58 0.47 0.44 -20.32
N LEU A 59 1.02 0.19 -21.51
CA LEU A 59 1.88 -0.96 -21.78
C LEU A 59 3.21 -0.90 -21.01
N TYR A 60 3.79 0.30 -20.87
CA TYR A 60 5.04 0.50 -20.13
C TYR A 60 4.82 0.34 -18.63
N SER A 61 3.75 0.91 -18.05
CA SER A 61 3.39 0.72 -16.65
C SER A 61 3.15 -0.76 -16.31
N PHE A 62 2.48 -1.50 -17.21
CA PHE A 62 2.29 -2.94 -17.06
C PHE A 62 3.62 -3.70 -17.11
N LEU A 63 4.52 -3.35 -18.05
CA LEU A 63 5.82 -3.99 -18.19
C LEU A 63 6.71 -3.75 -16.96
N TYR A 64 6.74 -2.51 -16.44
CA TYR A 64 7.45 -2.20 -15.19
C TYR A 64 6.90 -3.00 -14.01
N SER A 65 5.57 -3.10 -13.89
CA SER A 65 4.92 -3.87 -12.82
C SER A 65 5.28 -5.36 -12.91
N SER A 66 5.24 -5.94 -14.11
CA SER A 66 5.62 -7.34 -14.33
C SER A 66 7.10 -7.59 -13.99
N LEU A 67 8.00 -6.68 -14.37
CA LEU A 67 9.42 -6.78 -14.04
C LEU A 67 9.67 -6.72 -12.52
N VAL A 68 9.03 -5.79 -11.82
CA VAL A 68 9.13 -5.66 -10.36
C VAL A 68 8.58 -6.90 -9.66
N LEU A 69 7.46 -7.44 -10.12
CA LEU A 69 6.90 -8.69 -9.59
C LEU A 69 7.85 -9.87 -9.80
N LEU A 70 8.49 -9.97 -10.97
CA LEU A 70 9.48 -10.99 -11.27
C LEU A 70 10.71 -10.87 -10.36
N LEU A 71 11.20 -9.65 -10.10
CA LEU A 71 12.29 -9.43 -9.15
C LEU A 71 11.90 -9.85 -7.74
N CYS A 72 10.69 -9.51 -7.29
CA CYS A 72 10.17 -9.94 -5.99
C CYS A 72 10.10 -11.47 -5.90
N LEU A 73 9.65 -12.13 -6.96
CA LEU A 73 9.64 -13.60 -7.07
C LEU A 73 11.05 -14.18 -6.96
N LEU A 74 12.03 -13.62 -7.66
CA LEU A 74 13.42 -14.07 -7.58
C LEU A 74 13.98 -13.94 -6.15
N VAL A 75 13.73 -12.82 -5.47
CA VAL A 75 14.14 -12.62 -4.07
C VAL A 75 13.51 -13.68 -3.16
N CYS A 76 12.24 -14.01 -3.36
CA CYS A 76 11.56 -15.07 -2.62
C CYS A 76 12.15 -16.47 -2.90
N LEU A 77 12.66 -16.72 -4.11
CA LEU A 77 13.29 -18.00 -4.48
C LEU A 77 14.71 -18.18 -3.94
N VAL A 78 15.48 -17.10 -3.78
CA VAL A 78 16.89 -17.15 -3.32
C VAL A 78 17.00 -17.64 -1.86
N GLY A 79 15.98 -17.40 -1.02
CA GLY A 79 15.88 -18.10 0.26
C GLY A 79 15.05 -17.38 1.33
N ALA A 80 14.35 -18.18 2.14
CA ALA A 80 13.49 -17.71 3.22
C ALA A 80 14.22 -16.89 4.31
N GLN A 81 15.53 -17.14 4.50
CA GLN A 81 16.35 -16.44 5.49
C GLN A 81 16.65 -14.98 5.10
N ILE A 82 16.81 -14.71 3.81
CA ILE A 82 17.03 -13.33 3.32
C ILE A 82 15.70 -12.58 3.38
N TYR A 83 14.61 -13.27 3.01
CA TYR A 83 13.26 -12.72 3.08
C TYR A 83 12.88 -12.29 4.50
N SER A 84 13.10 -13.13 5.52
CA SER A 84 12.75 -12.78 6.90
C SER A 84 13.53 -11.56 7.43
N ARG A 85 14.82 -11.44 7.07
CA ARG A 85 15.66 -10.28 7.42
C ARG A 85 15.18 -9.01 6.71
N ALA A 86 14.83 -9.10 5.43
CA ALA A 86 14.29 -7.97 4.68
C ALA A 86 12.93 -7.52 5.24
N ALA A 87 12.05 -8.45 5.58
CA ALA A 87 10.75 -8.15 6.18
C ALA A 87 10.89 -7.40 7.52
N PHE A 88 11.87 -7.80 8.35
CA PHE A 88 12.16 -7.08 9.59
C PHE A 88 12.64 -5.64 9.35
N PHE A 89 13.49 -5.43 8.33
CA PHE A 89 13.92 -4.09 7.93
C PHE A 89 12.74 -3.22 7.45
N ILE A 90 11.85 -3.78 6.63
CA ILE A 90 10.64 -3.09 6.15
C ILE A 90 9.74 -2.73 7.34
N PHE A 91 9.57 -3.61 8.31
CA PHE A 91 8.81 -3.32 9.52
C PHE A 91 9.38 -2.12 10.29
N LEU A 92 10.71 -2.07 10.49
CA LEU A 92 11.37 -0.94 11.15
C LEU A 92 11.17 0.34 10.34
N LEU A 93 11.36 0.29 9.02
CA LEU A 93 11.18 1.43 8.13
C LEU A 93 9.76 2.00 8.20
N VAL A 94 8.73 1.15 8.16
CA VAL A 94 7.32 1.57 8.27
C VAL A 94 7.05 2.22 9.64
N ASN A 95 7.60 1.66 10.72
CA ASN A 95 7.47 2.26 12.04
C ASN A 95 8.15 3.63 12.13
N LEU A 96 9.34 3.78 11.56
CA LEU A 96 10.07 5.05 11.49
C LEU A 96 9.28 6.10 10.71
N VAL A 97 8.71 5.73 9.56
CA VAL A 97 7.87 6.63 8.75
C VAL A 97 6.63 7.05 9.54
N LEU A 98 5.99 6.13 10.25
CA LEU A 98 4.84 6.43 11.11
C LEU A 98 5.21 7.42 12.22
N VAL A 99 6.32 7.19 12.94
CA VAL A 99 6.81 8.12 13.97
C VAL A 99 7.15 9.48 13.36
N THR A 100 7.77 9.51 12.17
CA THR A 100 8.12 10.75 11.47
C THR A 100 6.87 11.55 11.10
N ILE A 101 5.80 10.89 10.63
CA ILE A 101 4.52 11.55 10.35
C ILE A 101 3.93 12.14 11.65
N PHE A 102 3.92 11.37 12.74
CA PHE A 102 3.45 11.87 14.04
C PHE A 102 4.24 13.09 14.53
N VAL A 103 5.57 13.08 14.41
CA VAL A 103 6.42 14.21 14.79
C VAL A 103 6.22 15.40 13.85
N SER A 104 5.97 15.15 12.56
CA SER A 104 5.69 16.19 11.56
C SER A 104 4.46 17.01 11.93
N PHE A 105 3.40 16.37 12.46
CA PHE A 105 2.19 17.06 12.94
C PHE A 105 2.46 18.08 14.07
N PHE A 106 3.47 17.86 14.92
CA PHE A 106 3.81 18.76 16.02
C PHE A 106 4.89 19.80 15.64
N THR A 107 5.76 19.47 14.69
CA THR A 107 6.99 20.26 14.43
C THR A 107 6.85 21.17 13.20
N VAL A 108 6.04 20.80 12.22
CA VAL A 108 5.95 21.54 10.96
C VAL A 108 4.95 22.68 11.06
N SER A 109 5.46 23.91 11.01
CA SER A 109 4.68 25.14 10.85
C SER A 109 3.91 25.15 9.52
N PRO A 110 2.78 25.87 9.43
CA PRO A 110 1.94 25.85 8.23
C PRO A 110 2.73 26.23 6.97
N ARG A 111 2.64 25.39 5.94
CA ARG A 111 3.30 25.59 4.64
C ARG A 111 2.27 25.52 3.53
N GLU A 112 2.30 26.51 2.64
CA GLU A 112 1.55 26.47 1.40
C GLU A 112 2.39 25.77 0.34
N ILE A 113 1.84 24.68 -0.21
CA ILE A 113 2.47 23.90 -1.28
C ILE A 113 1.58 24.08 -2.50
N THR A 114 2.10 24.77 -3.51
CA THR A 114 1.45 24.88 -4.81
C THR A 114 1.68 23.58 -5.57
N VAL A 115 0.66 22.72 -5.63
CA VAL A 115 0.71 21.48 -6.40
C VAL A 115 0.18 21.79 -7.80
N SER A 116 1.07 21.81 -8.79
CA SER A 116 0.69 21.92 -10.20
C SER A 116 0.57 20.50 -10.75
N HIS A 117 -0.64 20.07 -11.07
CA HIS A 117 -0.88 18.78 -11.72
C HIS A 117 -1.42 19.05 -13.12
N GLY A 118 -0.62 18.74 -14.14
CA GLY A 118 -1.01 18.81 -15.55
C GLY A 118 -1.40 20.21 -16.04
N GLY A 119 -0.41 21.09 -16.22
CA GLY A 119 -0.41 22.23 -17.16
C GLY A 119 -1.41 23.37 -16.99
N ASN A 120 -2.58 23.20 -16.36
CA ASN A 120 -3.64 24.22 -16.28
C ASN A 120 -4.43 24.26 -14.95
N GLN A 121 -4.19 23.34 -14.00
CA GLN A 121 -4.85 23.36 -12.69
C GLN A 121 -3.82 23.36 -11.56
N THR A 122 -3.58 24.55 -11.00
CA THR A 122 -2.78 24.74 -9.80
C THR A 122 -3.70 24.60 -8.58
N PHE A 123 -3.52 23.53 -7.82
CA PHE A 123 -4.21 23.37 -6.54
C PHE A 123 -3.27 23.86 -5.44
N ASN A 124 -3.70 24.90 -4.72
CA ASN A 124 -2.98 25.33 -3.53
C ASN A 124 -3.33 24.37 -2.39
N ALA A 125 -2.41 23.45 -2.09
CA ALA A 125 -2.50 22.59 -0.94
C ALA A 125 -1.89 23.32 0.26
N SER A 126 -2.73 23.85 1.14
CA SER A 126 -2.29 24.44 2.40
C SER A 126 -2.13 23.35 3.45
N PHE A 127 -0.90 23.07 3.89
CA PHE A 127 -0.66 22.26 5.07
C PHE A 127 -0.75 23.15 6.30
N THR A 128 -1.84 23.08 7.07
CA THR A 128 -2.11 23.98 8.21
C THR A 128 -1.66 23.42 9.57
N GLY A 129 -0.98 22.27 9.60
CA GLY A 129 -0.56 21.61 10.84
C GLY A 129 -1.75 21.15 11.70
N PHE A 130 -1.61 21.21 13.03
CA PHE A 130 -2.72 20.92 13.96
C PHE A 130 -3.62 22.15 14.16
N ASN A 131 -4.66 22.29 13.33
CA ASN A 131 -5.67 23.34 13.49
C ASN A 131 -7.08 22.74 13.65
N ILE A 132 -7.71 23.04 14.79
CA ILE A 132 -9.07 22.57 15.12
C ILE A 132 -10.14 23.14 14.19
N SER A 133 -9.93 24.33 13.63
CA SER A 133 -10.88 24.92 12.67
C SER A 133 -10.86 24.11 11.37
N THR A 134 -9.67 23.84 10.83
CA THR A 134 -9.49 22.98 9.65
C THR A 134 -10.03 21.57 9.90
N LEU A 135 -9.84 21.01 11.10
CA LEU A 135 -10.42 19.70 11.45
C LEU A 135 -11.96 19.71 11.35
N ARG A 136 -12.61 20.72 11.94
CA ARG A 136 -14.08 20.85 11.89
C ARG A 136 -14.60 21.01 10.46
N ASP A 137 -13.88 21.76 9.64
CA ASP A 137 -14.26 21.98 8.23
C ASP A 137 -14.14 20.68 7.41
N ASN A 138 -13.20 19.78 7.75
CA ASN A 138 -13.00 18.49 7.08
C ASN A 138 -13.86 17.34 7.64
N MET A 139 -14.72 17.57 8.64
CA MET A 139 -15.55 16.51 9.23
C MET A 139 -16.67 16.02 8.31
N TYR A 140 -17.09 16.85 7.35
CA TYR A 140 -18.20 16.53 6.46
C TYR A 140 -17.72 15.84 5.19
N ALA A 141 -18.54 14.91 4.69
CA ALA A 141 -18.23 14.19 3.45
C ALA A 141 -18.35 15.12 2.24
N MET A 142 -17.26 15.25 1.50
CA MET A 142 -17.22 15.96 0.22
C MET A 142 -16.81 14.97 -0.87
N TYR A 143 -17.80 14.27 -1.44
CA TYR A 143 -17.53 13.33 -2.54
C TYR A 143 -17.27 14.10 -3.84
N SER A 144 -16.05 13.98 -4.34
CA SER A 144 -15.64 14.55 -5.63
C SER A 144 -15.80 13.51 -6.76
N ARG A 145 -15.61 13.98 -7.99
CA ARG A 145 -15.49 13.08 -9.15
C ARG A 145 -14.10 12.48 -9.18
N ASP A 146 -14.05 11.20 -9.51
CA ASP A 146 -12.80 10.48 -9.71
C ASP A 146 -12.05 11.05 -10.92
N TYR A 147 -10.74 11.23 -10.79
CA TYR A 147 -9.88 11.86 -11.79
C TYR A 147 -9.65 10.94 -13.00
N THR A 148 -9.77 9.63 -12.82
CA THR A 148 -9.63 8.65 -13.93
C THR A 148 -10.96 8.36 -14.62
N THR A 149 -12.02 8.16 -13.85
CA THR A 149 -13.31 7.67 -14.38
C THR A 149 -14.34 8.79 -14.58
N ASN A 150 -14.09 10.01 -14.09
CA ASN A 150 -15.06 11.13 -14.05
C ASN A 150 -16.41 10.83 -13.37
N ASN A 151 -16.55 9.66 -12.76
CA ASN A 151 -17.75 9.24 -12.04
C ASN A 151 -17.78 9.85 -10.64
N MET A 152 -18.98 10.11 -10.14
CA MET A 152 -19.16 10.61 -8.78
C MET A 152 -18.82 9.51 -7.78
N MET A 153 -17.90 9.80 -6.85
CA MET A 153 -17.54 8.84 -5.81
C MET A 153 -18.71 8.63 -4.85
N SER A 154 -18.99 7.37 -4.51
CA SER A 154 -19.98 7.00 -3.49
C SER A 154 -19.29 6.49 -2.24
N PHE A 155 -20.00 6.47 -1.11
CA PHE A 155 -19.51 5.86 0.14
C PHE A 155 -19.01 4.43 -0.08
N ALA A 156 -19.77 3.61 -0.84
CA ALA A 156 -19.42 2.22 -1.10
C ALA A 156 -18.10 2.08 -1.87
N THR A 157 -17.84 2.97 -2.83
CA THR A 157 -16.60 2.98 -3.61
C THR A 157 -15.40 3.34 -2.75
N VAL A 158 -15.51 4.39 -1.92
CA VAL A 158 -14.42 4.82 -1.03
C VAL A 158 -14.16 3.75 0.05
N PHE A 159 -15.21 3.15 0.60
CA PHE A 159 -15.10 2.05 1.56
C PHE A 159 -14.39 0.84 0.94
N ALA A 160 -14.72 0.46 -0.29
CA ALA A 160 -14.09 -0.68 -0.97
C ALA A 160 -12.58 -0.50 -1.15
N VAL A 161 -12.12 0.72 -1.47
CA VAL A 161 -10.68 1.04 -1.58
C VAL A 161 -10.00 0.99 -0.22
N MET A 162 -10.60 1.59 0.81
CA MET A 162 -10.06 1.60 2.17
C MET A 162 -10.02 0.20 2.80
N PHE A 163 -11.00 -0.65 2.48
CA PHE A 163 -11.10 -2.02 2.99
C PHE A 163 -9.87 -2.85 2.64
N ASN A 164 -9.28 -2.66 1.46
CA ASN A 164 -8.05 -3.37 1.06
C ASN A 164 -6.90 -3.12 2.07
N GLY A 165 -6.75 -1.89 2.55
CA GLY A 165 -5.74 -1.52 3.54
C GLY A 165 -5.97 -2.08 4.95
N CYS A 166 -7.19 -2.50 5.28
CA CYS A 166 -7.55 -3.11 6.57
C CYS A 166 -7.43 -4.65 6.55
N THR A 167 -7.14 -5.25 5.39
CA THR A 167 -6.93 -6.70 5.29
C THR A 167 -5.56 -7.10 5.86
N GLY A 168 -5.35 -8.39 6.15
CA GLY A 168 -4.04 -8.91 6.58
C GLY A 168 -3.93 -9.41 8.03
N ILE A 169 -4.99 -9.34 8.84
CA ILE A 169 -5.03 -9.87 10.22
C ILE A 169 -4.62 -11.36 10.27
N MET A 170 -4.94 -12.13 9.21
CA MET A 170 -4.62 -13.55 9.13
C MET A 170 -3.11 -13.83 9.01
N ALA A 171 -2.30 -12.87 8.55
CA ALA A 171 -0.84 -13.04 8.46
C ALA A 171 -0.20 -13.28 9.85
N GLY A 172 -0.70 -12.61 10.89
CA GLY A 172 -0.24 -12.82 12.28
C GLY A 172 -0.61 -14.20 12.83
N SER A 173 -1.79 -14.72 12.47
CA SER A 173 -2.23 -16.07 12.87
C SER A 173 -1.44 -17.19 12.18
N ASN A 174 -0.79 -16.91 11.05
CA ASN A 174 0.02 -17.89 10.33
C ASN A 174 1.38 -18.16 11.01
N MET A 175 2.02 -17.12 11.58
CA MET A 175 3.29 -17.26 12.29
C MET A 175 3.14 -17.86 13.70
N SER A 176 2.02 -17.65 14.39
CA SER A 176 1.79 -18.21 15.72
C SER A 176 1.70 -19.74 15.74
N GLY A 177 1.30 -20.36 14.63
CA GLY A 177 1.31 -21.82 14.48
C GLY A 177 2.72 -22.42 14.45
N GLN A 178 3.72 -21.68 13.96
CA GLN A 178 5.13 -22.10 13.96
C GLN A 178 5.71 -22.08 15.38
N GLU A 179 5.37 -21.09 16.21
CA GLU A 179 5.82 -21.06 17.61
C GLU A 179 5.17 -22.17 18.46
N LEU A 180 3.90 -22.51 18.22
CA LEU A 180 3.24 -23.63 18.91
C LEU A 180 3.88 -24.98 18.55
N HIS A 181 4.24 -25.18 17.28
CA HIS A 181 4.91 -26.41 16.84
C HIS A 181 6.36 -26.48 17.35
N LEU A 182 7.04 -25.33 17.50
CA LEU A 182 8.35 -25.26 18.16
C LEU A 182 8.24 -25.51 19.67
N ARG A 183 7.16 -25.08 20.33
CA ARG A 183 6.89 -25.39 21.74
C ARG A 183 6.59 -26.87 21.97
N GLU A 184 5.83 -27.52 21.10
CA GLU A 184 5.60 -28.98 21.16
C GLU A 184 6.88 -29.80 20.90
N VAL A 185 7.74 -29.36 19.97
CA VAL A 185 9.00 -30.07 19.64
C VAL A 185 10.11 -29.77 20.66
N SER A 186 10.09 -28.61 21.33
CA SER A 186 11.07 -28.22 22.35
C SER A 186 10.78 -28.77 23.76
N GLY A 187 9.70 -29.55 23.96
CA GLY A 187 9.48 -30.27 25.21
C GLY A 187 9.33 -29.41 26.47
N TYR A 188 8.96 -28.14 26.34
CA TYR A 188 8.62 -27.30 27.50
C TYR A 188 7.12 -27.41 27.75
N ARG A 189 6.76 -28.24 28.74
CA ARG A 189 5.45 -28.21 29.40
C ARG A 189 5.21 -26.85 30.05
#